data_AF-A0A0N5ANP6-F1
#
_entry.id   AF-A0A0N5ANP6-F1
#
_cell.length_a   1.000
_cell.length_b   1.000
_cell.length_c   1.000
_cell.angle_alpha   90.00
_cell.angle_beta   90.00
_cell.angle_gamma   90.00
#
_symmetry.space_group_name_H-M   'P 1'
#
loop_
_entity.id
_entity.type
_entity.pdbx_description
1 polymer ?
#
loop_
_entity_poly.entity_id
_entity_poly.type
_entity_poly.pdbx_seq_one_letter_code
_entity_poly.pdbx_strand_id
1 'polypeptide(L)'
;LPKDPTICSIWNEALDLHDVQDITEQSEFLALRQQLGIDRIHLETLSRYHVRGHMDSYDQPAICYPRYRGPCGRARIPFGLKLIRKVGDRLEKENFPEPDDTGVMPFSGIFGFHMATAADNRIILTTNERDALAVYEGTGGMLAIALPQGEKLDKSILPYLEDFDIIYLWFPQVHEKNAKDLAAYLNANRCYIIVCKERPIELLRNDARREINKAIREEAVRVRGKGFRSMIDVRQDLKSEIINSRNKQTGIAQWKRFDLLNRYLYGFRPSELTVLTGGTGYGKTTFLCEYSLDLLSQGVRTLFCSFEMPDEKILKWMLVQYAAPFYLRHLDRLRTSRNGIPIPLYRAEHHPSVEMWLDRFERTKGDLVIMKVDEFRDKTISQIAAAIRNQIITSGIQHVVIDNLQFLVGLATLNSEKTTALERYNQQDRFVSLLREIATDYGPHITLVVHPRKTDSDTDLDIQHFGGSARVTQEADTIFAIQRRRDEKDKRKYRKFLYILKNRYGQKKVESDIIEMIFQPATYTHCLVDRSAEQNK
;
A
#
# COMPACT_ATOMS: atom_id res chain seq x y z
N LEU A 1 39.05 -31.59 12.82
CA LEU A 1 39.62 -30.95 11.62
C LEU A 1 41.00 -30.43 11.98
N PRO A 2 42.04 -30.69 11.16
CA PRO A 2 43.36 -30.08 11.36
C PRO A 2 43.20 -28.57 11.38
N LYS A 3 43.95 -27.89 12.26
CA LYS A 3 43.98 -26.43 12.28
C LYS A 3 44.78 -25.95 11.08
N ASP A 4 44.30 -24.90 10.43
CA ASP A 4 44.98 -24.28 9.30
C ASP A 4 46.40 -23.84 9.74
N PRO A 5 47.47 -24.27 9.04
CA PRO A 5 48.84 -23.96 9.43
C PRO A 5 49.13 -22.46 9.38
N THR A 6 48.52 -21.72 8.44
CA THR A 6 48.67 -20.27 8.31
C THR A 6 48.04 -19.56 9.51
N ILE A 7 46.84 -19.98 9.92
CA ILE A 7 46.20 -19.46 11.14
C ILE A 7 47.08 -19.74 12.36
N CYS A 8 47.67 -20.94 12.47
CA CYS A 8 48.54 -21.26 13.59
C CYS A 8 49.79 -20.37 13.63
N SER A 9 50.44 -20.10 12.49
CA SER A 9 51.62 -19.24 12.41
C SER A 9 51.29 -17.82 12.85
N ILE A 10 50.31 -17.18 12.19
CA ILE A 10 49.92 -15.79 12.47
C ILE A 10 49.47 -15.65 13.92
N TRP A 11 48.68 -16.59 14.44
CA TRP A 11 48.14 -16.51 15.80
C TRP A 11 49.20 -16.68 16.90
N ASN A 12 50.25 -17.46 16.63
CA ASN A 12 51.35 -17.64 17.58
C ASN A 12 52.29 -16.43 17.62
N GLU A 13 52.43 -15.71 16.50
CA GLU A 13 53.16 -14.44 16.41
C GLU A 13 52.35 -13.26 16.95
N ALA A 14 51.02 -13.33 16.89
CA ALA A 14 50.15 -12.23 17.31
C ALA A 14 50.14 -12.05 18.83
N LEU A 15 50.27 -10.80 19.27
CA LEU A 15 50.33 -10.38 20.67
C LEU A 15 48.99 -9.78 21.12
N ASP A 16 48.63 -9.95 22.39
CA ASP A 16 47.56 -9.16 22.99
C ASP A 16 47.99 -7.69 22.99
N LEU A 17 47.10 -6.80 22.57
CA LEU A 17 47.38 -5.36 22.50
C LEU A 17 47.68 -4.75 23.88
N HIS A 18 47.30 -5.43 24.97
CA HIS A 18 47.69 -5.05 26.33
C HIS A 18 49.15 -5.37 26.67
N ASP A 19 49.72 -6.39 26.02
CA ASP A 19 51.03 -6.96 26.34
C ASP A 19 52.16 -6.41 25.44
N VAL A 20 51.84 -5.56 24.46
CA VAL A 20 52.83 -4.92 23.57
C VAL A 20 53.67 -3.96 24.41
N GLN A 21 54.96 -4.26 24.58
CA GLN A 21 55.88 -3.44 25.38
C GLN A 21 56.62 -2.37 24.55
N ASP A 22 56.76 -2.59 23.24
CA ASP A 22 57.49 -1.69 22.36
C ASP A 22 56.67 -0.40 22.07
N ILE A 23 57.27 0.76 22.32
CA ILE A 23 56.63 2.07 22.18
C ILE A 23 56.29 2.39 20.71
N THR A 24 57.13 1.94 19.77
CA THR A 24 56.92 2.15 18.34
C THR A 24 55.77 1.28 17.83
N GLU A 25 55.72 0.01 18.23
CA GLU A 25 54.60 -0.88 17.89
C GLU A 25 53.28 -0.40 18.51
N GLN A 26 53.29 0.04 19.77
CA GLN A 26 52.11 0.64 20.42
C GLN A 26 51.57 1.84 19.62
N SER A 27 52.46 2.67 19.09
CA SER A 27 52.09 3.85 18.30
C SER A 27 51.48 3.46 16.95
N GLU A 28 52.04 2.47 16.26
CA GLU A 28 51.49 1.94 15.00
C GLU A 28 50.13 1.27 15.20
N PHE A 29 49.96 0.44 16.24
CA PHE A 29 48.67 -0.17 16.56
C PHE A 29 47.63 0.88 16.97
N LEU A 30 48.02 1.94 17.68
CA LEU A 30 47.12 3.05 18.00
C LEU A 30 46.65 3.77 16.73
N ALA A 31 47.56 4.06 15.79
CA ALA A 31 47.22 4.67 14.52
C ALA A 31 46.27 3.79 13.69
N LEU A 32 46.53 2.48 13.63
CA LEU A 32 45.66 1.52 12.94
C LEU A 32 44.28 1.44 13.60
N ARG A 33 44.19 1.46 14.93
CA ARG A 33 42.92 1.48 15.66
C ARG A 33 42.12 2.76 15.38
N GLN A 34 42.78 3.91 15.28
CA GLN A 34 42.14 5.18 14.91
C GLN A 34 41.58 5.12 13.47
N GLN A 35 42.34 4.58 12.52
CA GLN A 35 41.89 4.39 11.14
C GLN A 35 40.67 3.44 11.06
N LEU A 36 40.64 2.42 11.92
CA LEU A 36 39.53 1.48 12.01
C LEU A 36 38.35 2.01 12.84
N GLY A 37 38.50 3.13 13.55
CA GLY A 37 37.48 3.72 14.42
C GLY A 37 37.23 2.96 15.71
N ILE A 38 38.19 2.12 16.15
CA ILE A 38 38.12 1.32 17.39
C ILE A 38 39.06 1.83 18.50
N ASP A 39 39.57 3.04 18.35
CA ASP A 39 40.42 3.73 19.32
C ASP A 39 39.72 3.97 20.66
N ARG A 40 38.40 4.18 20.63
CA ARG A 40 37.55 4.38 21.82
C ARG A 40 37.16 3.09 22.55
N ILE A 41 37.43 1.91 21.97
CA ILE A 41 37.17 0.62 22.63
C ILE A 41 38.33 0.33 23.59
N HIS A 42 38.01 -0.06 24.83
CA HIS A 42 39.03 -0.36 25.83
C HIS A 42 39.83 -1.63 25.46
N LEU A 43 41.12 -1.62 25.79
CA LEU A 43 42.00 -2.77 25.57
C LEU A 43 41.50 -4.03 26.28
N GLU A 44 40.84 -3.88 27.44
CA GLU A 44 40.21 -5.00 28.15
C GLU A 44 39.13 -5.68 27.30
N THR A 45 38.28 -4.89 26.62
CA THR A 45 37.24 -5.41 25.72
C THR A 45 37.85 -6.13 24.52
N LEU A 46 38.90 -5.58 23.92
CA LEU A 46 39.66 -6.24 22.84
C LEU A 46 40.24 -7.57 23.32
N SER A 47 40.87 -7.58 24.50
CA SER A 47 41.46 -8.76 25.13
C SER A 47 40.40 -9.82 25.48
N ARG A 48 39.19 -9.44 25.90
CA ARG A 48 38.06 -10.37 26.12
C ARG A 48 37.58 -11.04 24.83
N TYR A 49 37.56 -10.30 23.71
CA TYR A 49 37.26 -10.86 22.39
C TYR A 49 38.46 -11.60 21.75
N HIS A 50 39.58 -11.70 22.47
CA HIS A 50 40.85 -12.22 21.97
C HIS A 50 41.36 -11.48 20.72
N VAL A 51 41.04 -10.20 20.55
CA VAL A 51 41.60 -9.40 19.45
C VAL A 51 43.08 -9.17 19.72
N ARG A 52 43.92 -9.45 18.72
CA ARG A 52 45.38 -9.36 18.82
C ARG A 52 45.98 -8.46 17.75
N GLY A 53 47.16 -7.91 18.04
CA GLY A 53 48.01 -7.23 17.05
C GLY A 53 48.98 -8.23 16.42
N HIS A 54 49.22 -8.11 15.12
CA HIS A 54 50.24 -8.88 14.40
C HIS A 54 51.10 -7.91 13.59
N MET A 55 52.42 -8.08 13.63
CA MET A 55 53.37 -7.41 12.75
C MET A 55 53.90 -8.46 11.78
N ASP A 56 53.90 -8.16 10.49
CA ASP A 56 54.56 -9.06 9.53
C ASP A 56 56.07 -8.81 9.45
N SER A 57 56.75 -9.57 8.59
CA SER A 57 58.19 -9.44 8.35
C SER A 57 58.61 -8.11 7.72
N TYR A 58 57.66 -7.24 7.34
CA TYR A 58 57.89 -5.91 6.76
C TYR A 58 57.45 -4.78 7.71
N ASP A 59 57.28 -5.08 9.00
CA ASP A 59 56.82 -4.16 10.04
C ASP A 59 55.45 -3.52 9.75
N GLN A 60 54.58 -4.21 9.02
CA GLN A 60 53.23 -3.74 8.73
C GLN A 60 52.26 -4.19 9.82
N PRO A 61 51.59 -3.27 10.53
CA PRO A 61 50.67 -3.63 11.61
C PRO A 61 49.36 -4.18 11.05
N ALA A 62 48.85 -5.20 11.72
CA ALA A 62 47.55 -5.79 11.44
C ALA A 62 46.76 -6.10 12.73
N ILE A 63 45.43 -6.01 12.64
CA ILE A 63 44.53 -6.43 13.72
C ILE A 63 43.87 -7.76 13.37
N CYS A 64 43.99 -8.70 14.30
CA CYS A 64 43.48 -10.06 14.22
C CYS A 64 42.11 -10.18 14.89
N TYR A 65 41.08 -10.57 14.14
CA TYR A 65 39.75 -10.89 14.65
C TYR A 65 39.49 -12.40 14.59
N PRO A 66 39.58 -13.11 15.73
CA PRO A 66 39.43 -14.56 15.77
C PRO A 66 37.98 -15.03 15.68
N ARG A 67 37.76 -16.17 15.04
CA ARG A 67 36.46 -16.83 14.94
C ARG A 67 36.51 -18.20 15.60
N TYR A 68 35.48 -18.48 16.40
CA TYR A 68 35.38 -19.70 17.20
C TYR A 68 34.06 -20.43 16.91
N ARG A 69 34.04 -21.74 17.15
CA ARG A 69 32.84 -22.59 16.97
C ARG A 69 32.19 -22.96 18.30
N GLY A 70 32.58 -22.33 19.40
CA GLY A 70 32.02 -22.60 20.73
C GLY A 70 32.85 -21.97 21.84
N PRO A 71 32.42 -22.15 23.10
CA PRO A 71 33.08 -21.56 24.26
C PRO A 71 34.53 -22.01 24.38
N CYS A 72 35.46 -21.07 24.59
CA CYS A 72 36.87 -21.39 24.79
C CYS A 72 37.68 -20.26 25.44
N GLY A 73 38.74 -20.65 26.15
CA GLY A 73 39.71 -19.72 26.73
C GLY A 73 40.80 -19.24 25.75
N ARG A 74 41.61 -18.28 26.22
CA ARG A 74 42.66 -17.57 25.44
C ARG A 74 43.72 -18.45 24.79
N ALA A 75 44.01 -19.62 25.38
CA ALA A 75 45.01 -20.55 24.86
C ALA A 75 44.56 -21.30 23.59
N ARG A 76 43.26 -21.24 23.24
CA ARG A 76 42.73 -21.96 22.08
C ARG A 76 42.99 -21.16 20.80
N ILE A 77 43.72 -21.79 19.87
CA ILE A 77 43.88 -21.28 18.50
C ILE A 77 42.51 -21.22 17.82
N PRO A 78 42.14 -20.10 17.17
CA PRO A 78 40.86 -19.93 16.50
C PRO A 78 40.72 -20.84 15.27
N PHE A 79 39.48 -21.08 14.86
CA PHE A 79 39.17 -21.87 13.65
C PHE A 79 39.15 -21.03 12.38
N GLY A 80 38.97 -19.72 12.54
CA GLY A 80 38.99 -18.74 11.48
C GLY A 80 39.64 -17.46 11.98
N LEU A 81 40.25 -16.73 11.07
CA LEU A 81 40.94 -15.48 11.41
C LEU A 81 40.66 -14.46 10.32
N LYS A 82 40.15 -13.30 10.71
CA LYS A 82 40.10 -12.14 9.81
C LYS A 82 41.19 -11.17 10.20
N LEU A 83 42.05 -10.86 9.25
CA LEU A 83 43.12 -9.89 9.42
C LEU A 83 42.75 -8.59 8.73
N ILE A 84 43.04 -7.46 9.36
CA ILE A 84 43.03 -6.16 8.69
C ILE A 84 44.41 -5.54 8.82
N ARG A 85 45.15 -5.51 7.71
CA ARG A 85 46.55 -5.04 7.63
C ARG A 85 46.63 -3.66 7.00
N LYS A 86 47.53 -2.83 7.51
CA LYS A 86 47.86 -1.53 6.92
C LYS A 86 49.05 -1.68 5.97
N VAL A 87 48.78 -1.58 4.67
CA VAL A 87 49.80 -1.64 3.61
C VAL A 87 49.91 -0.25 2.99
N GLY A 88 50.93 0.50 3.41
CA GLY A 88 51.04 1.93 3.11
C GLY A 88 49.84 2.72 3.64
N ASP A 89 49.12 3.42 2.76
CA ASP A 89 47.91 4.20 3.10
C ASP A 89 46.60 3.41 2.93
N ARG A 90 46.66 2.11 2.64
CA ARG A 90 45.48 1.27 2.39
C ARG A 90 45.31 0.20 3.47
N LEU A 91 44.05 -0.19 3.69
CA LEU A 91 43.69 -1.29 4.57
C LEU A 91 43.29 -2.51 3.75
N GLU A 92 44.03 -3.59 3.90
CA GLU A 92 43.78 -4.88 3.25
C GLU A 92 43.07 -5.83 4.21
N LYS A 93 42.11 -6.60 3.69
CA LYS A 93 41.28 -7.52 4.48
C LYS A 93 41.55 -8.94 4.03
N GLU A 94 42.13 -9.72 4.92
CA GLU A 94 42.44 -11.14 4.70
C GLU A 94 41.47 -11.98 5.54
N ASN A 95 40.95 -13.07 4.98
CA ASN A 95 40.09 -14.01 5.71
C ASN A 95 40.65 -15.42 5.56
N PHE A 96 40.90 -16.06 6.69
CA PHE A 96 41.39 -17.42 6.79
C PHE A 96 40.35 -18.32 7.48
N PRO A 97 40.25 -19.61 7.07
CA PRO A 97 40.99 -20.26 5.99
C PRO A 97 40.60 -19.73 4.60
N GLU A 98 41.52 -19.85 3.64
CA GLU A 98 41.26 -19.56 2.23
C GLU A 98 40.24 -20.57 1.64
N PRO A 99 39.56 -20.24 0.53
CA PRO A 99 38.69 -21.19 -0.15
C PRO A 99 39.47 -22.45 -0.52
N ASP A 100 38.83 -23.61 -0.43
CA ASP A 100 39.41 -24.84 -0.94
C ASP A 100 39.54 -24.82 -2.49
N ASP A 101 40.21 -25.82 -3.07
CA ASP A 101 40.40 -25.93 -4.53
C ASP A 101 39.07 -25.97 -5.31
N THR A 102 37.93 -26.19 -4.63
CA THR A 102 36.58 -26.17 -5.21
C THR A 102 35.88 -24.81 -5.08
N GLY A 103 36.54 -23.82 -4.48
CA GLY A 103 36.02 -22.47 -4.25
C GLY A 103 35.03 -22.38 -3.08
N VAL A 104 34.87 -23.45 -2.29
CA VAL A 104 33.96 -23.48 -1.15
C VAL A 104 34.73 -23.02 0.08
N MET A 105 34.22 -21.99 0.77
CA MET A 105 34.79 -21.57 2.05
C MET A 105 34.27 -22.48 3.17
N PRO A 106 35.15 -23.21 3.90
CA PRO A 106 34.73 -23.98 5.05
C PRO A 106 34.30 -23.04 6.18
N PHE A 107 33.33 -23.47 6.99
CA PHE A 107 32.80 -22.65 8.07
C PHE A 107 33.89 -22.23 9.07
N SER A 108 34.23 -20.95 9.12
CA SER A 108 35.37 -20.44 9.89
C SER A 108 35.05 -20.11 11.35
N GLY A 109 33.81 -20.36 11.79
CA GLY A 109 33.32 -19.98 13.12
C GLY A 109 32.74 -18.56 13.15
N ILE A 110 32.41 -18.07 14.35
CA ILE A 110 31.76 -16.78 14.58
C ILE A 110 32.62 -15.95 15.54
N PHE A 111 32.80 -14.66 15.24
CA PHE A 111 33.54 -13.73 16.10
C PHE A 111 32.75 -13.43 17.38
N GLY A 112 33.39 -13.56 18.55
CA GLY A 112 32.78 -13.34 19.86
C GLY A 112 32.01 -14.53 20.43
N PHE A 113 31.77 -15.59 19.66
CA PHE A 113 30.99 -16.74 20.11
C PHE A 113 31.68 -17.58 21.19
N HIS A 114 32.99 -17.44 21.39
CA HIS A 114 33.72 -18.07 22.49
C HIS A 114 33.32 -17.56 23.86
N MET A 115 32.67 -16.40 23.94
CA MET A 115 32.19 -15.79 25.18
C MET A 115 30.80 -16.29 25.59
N ALA A 116 30.09 -16.98 24.70
CA ALA A 116 28.77 -17.51 25.01
C ALA A 116 28.87 -18.57 26.12
N THR A 117 27.97 -18.49 27.09
CA THR A 117 27.81 -19.46 28.16
C THR A 117 26.43 -20.09 28.09
N ALA A 118 26.24 -21.24 28.74
CA ALA A 118 24.92 -21.89 28.80
C ALA A 118 23.85 -21.08 29.56
N ALA A 119 24.23 -19.98 30.24
CA ALA A 119 23.31 -19.07 30.92
C ALA A 119 22.86 -17.89 30.04
N ASP A 120 23.44 -17.73 28.85
CA ASP A 120 23.13 -16.62 27.95
C ASP A 120 21.90 -16.94 27.09
N ASN A 121 20.75 -16.36 27.44
CA ASN A 121 19.51 -16.55 26.69
C ASN A 121 19.27 -15.46 25.62
N ARG A 122 20.15 -14.45 25.54
CA ARG A 122 19.99 -13.29 24.65
C ARG A 122 21.30 -12.99 23.93
N ILE A 123 21.21 -12.67 22.64
CA ILE A 123 22.37 -12.36 21.81
C ILE A 123 22.10 -11.20 20.84
N ILE A 124 23.12 -10.40 20.57
CA ILE A 124 23.09 -9.36 19.54
C ILE A 124 23.96 -9.81 18.36
N LEU A 125 23.37 -9.81 17.15
CA LEU A 125 24.07 -10.09 15.90
C LEU A 125 24.36 -8.77 15.16
N THR A 126 25.62 -8.56 14.82
CA THR A 126 26.06 -7.43 13.99
C THR A 126 26.70 -7.93 12.70
N THR A 127 26.80 -7.03 11.71
CA THR A 127 27.43 -7.32 10.41
C THR A 127 28.96 -7.28 10.43
N ASN A 128 29.58 -6.70 11.46
CA ASN A 128 31.03 -6.56 11.54
C ASN A 128 31.53 -6.58 12.98
N GLU A 129 32.82 -6.92 13.12
CA GLU A 129 33.48 -7.15 14.40
C GLU A 129 33.57 -5.88 15.24
N ARG A 130 33.71 -4.72 14.61
CA ARG A 130 33.77 -3.40 15.27
C ARG A 130 32.46 -3.05 15.96
N ASP A 131 31.34 -3.28 15.30
CA ASP A 131 30.00 -3.06 15.85
C ASP A 131 29.73 -4.03 17.01
N ALA A 132 30.20 -5.29 16.93
CA ALA A 132 30.07 -6.24 18.04
C ALA A 132 30.85 -5.77 19.28
N LEU A 133 32.10 -5.32 19.10
CA LEU A 133 32.92 -4.74 20.17
C LEU A 133 32.26 -3.49 20.76
N ALA A 134 31.71 -2.62 19.93
CA ALA A 134 31.05 -1.40 20.37
C ALA A 134 29.77 -1.66 21.17
N VAL A 135 28.98 -2.66 20.78
CA VAL A 135 27.81 -3.10 21.54
C VAL A 135 28.23 -3.64 22.90
N TYR A 136 29.23 -4.51 22.96
CA TYR A 136 29.71 -5.08 24.22
C TYR A 136 30.16 -3.99 25.20
N GLU A 137 30.99 -3.06 24.72
CA GLU A 137 31.49 -1.91 25.48
C GLU A 137 30.35 -0.97 25.93
N GLY A 138 29.43 -0.63 25.02
CA GLY A 138 28.34 0.32 25.28
C GLY A 138 27.26 -0.22 26.22
N THR A 139 27.04 -1.53 26.22
CA THR A 139 26.02 -2.19 27.07
C THR A 139 26.56 -2.67 28.42
N GLY A 140 27.88 -2.58 28.64
CA GLY A 140 28.51 -3.10 29.85
C GLY A 140 28.60 -4.63 29.89
N GLY A 141 28.70 -5.27 28.72
CA GLY A 141 29.00 -6.69 28.61
C GLY A 141 27.90 -7.59 28.05
N MET A 142 26.90 -7.05 27.34
CA MET A 142 25.91 -7.89 26.65
C MET A 142 26.58 -8.71 25.54
N LEU A 143 26.23 -10.00 25.42
CA LEU A 143 26.79 -10.89 24.42
C LEU A 143 26.48 -10.39 23.00
N ALA A 144 27.52 -9.97 22.30
CA ALA A 144 27.45 -9.48 20.93
C ALA A 144 28.42 -10.24 20.03
N ILE A 145 27.95 -10.68 18.87
CA ILE A 145 28.75 -11.45 17.90
C ILE A 145 28.64 -10.82 16.52
N ALA A 146 29.69 -11.03 15.71
CA ALA A 146 29.72 -10.58 14.33
C ALA A 146 29.61 -11.76 13.37
N LEU A 147 28.74 -11.62 12.36
CA LEU A 147 28.50 -12.64 11.36
C LEU A 147 29.72 -12.85 10.46
N PRO A 148 30.10 -14.10 10.16
CA PRO A 148 31.33 -14.40 9.41
C PRO A 148 31.31 -13.86 7.97
N GLN A 149 30.13 -13.81 7.34
CA GLN A 149 29.92 -13.30 5.98
C GLN A 149 29.21 -11.92 5.97
N GLY A 150 29.24 -11.20 7.09
CA GLY A 150 28.60 -9.90 7.23
C GLY A 150 27.09 -9.92 7.00
N GLU A 151 26.61 -9.17 6.01
CA GLU A 151 25.19 -9.09 5.64
C GLU A 151 24.70 -10.29 4.81
N LYS A 152 25.61 -11.11 4.26
CA LYS A 152 25.23 -12.26 3.43
C LYS A 152 24.67 -13.38 4.30
N LEU A 153 23.61 -14.03 3.80
CA LEU A 153 22.98 -15.14 4.50
C LEU A 153 23.90 -16.36 4.46
N ASP A 154 24.44 -16.73 5.62
CA ASP A 154 25.17 -17.98 5.84
C ASP A 154 24.29 -18.93 6.64
N LYS A 155 23.98 -20.11 6.11
CA LYS A 155 23.15 -21.11 6.81
C LYS A 155 23.94 -21.90 7.86
N SER A 156 25.27 -21.89 7.79
CA SER A 156 26.12 -22.67 8.70
C SER A 156 26.12 -22.13 10.13
N ILE A 157 25.70 -20.89 10.35
CA ILE A 157 25.58 -20.27 11.68
C ILE A 157 24.33 -20.73 12.44
N LEU A 158 23.29 -21.22 11.74
CA LEU A 158 21.98 -21.45 12.32
C LEU A 158 22.01 -22.39 13.55
N PRO A 159 22.74 -23.53 13.52
CA PRO A 159 22.78 -24.44 14.67
C PRO A 159 23.37 -23.79 15.93
N TYR A 160 24.28 -22.82 15.78
CA TYR A 160 24.91 -22.12 16.90
C TYR A 160 24.01 -21.04 17.52
N LEU A 161 22.92 -20.67 16.82
CA LEU A 161 21.99 -19.64 17.25
C LEU A 161 20.64 -20.23 17.71
N GLU A 162 20.49 -21.56 17.70
CA GLU A 162 19.27 -22.25 18.12
C GLU A 162 19.00 -22.11 19.61
N ASP A 163 20.04 -22.11 20.44
CA ASP A 163 19.91 -22.10 21.91
C ASP A 163 19.44 -20.74 22.50
N PHE A 164 19.43 -19.66 21.71
CA PHE A 164 19.03 -18.33 22.21
C PHE A 164 17.53 -18.07 22.09
N ASP A 165 16.90 -17.71 23.21
CA ASP A 165 15.48 -17.34 23.26
C ASP A 165 15.18 -16.00 22.59
N ILE A 166 16.13 -15.06 22.62
CA ILE A 166 15.97 -13.71 22.08
C ILE A 166 17.20 -13.33 21.25
N ILE A 167 16.96 -12.97 20.00
CA ILE A 167 18.00 -12.58 19.05
C ILE A 167 17.74 -11.15 18.58
N TYR A 168 18.66 -10.24 18.87
CA TYR A 168 18.64 -8.88 18.34
C TYR A 168 19.51 -8.81 17.09
N LEU A 169 19.00 -8.20 16.03
CA LEU A 169 19.69 -7.98 14.76
C LEU A 169 19.96 -6.48 14.62
N TRP A 170 21.22 -6.08 14.72
CA TRP A 170 21.65 -4.70 14.54
C TRP A 170 22.41 -4.55 13.23
N PHE A 171 21.66 -4.42 12.14
CA PHE A 171 22.22 -4.29 10.81
C PHE A 171 22.15 -2.82 10.38
N PRO A 172 23.10 -2.34 9.54
CA PRO A 172 22.98 -1.02 8.92
C PRO A 172 21.67 -0.92 8.12
N GLN A 173 21.08 0.28 8.03
CA GLN A 173 19.81 0.52 7.35
C GLN A 173 19.77 -0.04 5.90
N VAL A 174 20.90 0.02 5.19
CA VAL A 174 21.04 -0.51 3.82
C VAL A 174 20.82 -2.04 3.76
N HIS A 175 21.04 -2.74 4.86
CA HIS A 175 20.94 -4.20 4.97
C HIS A 175 19.72 -4.67 5.78
N GLU A 176 18.71 -3.81 5.97
CA GLU A 176 17.48 -4.18 6.70
C GLU A 176 16.77 -5.39 6.07
N LYS A 177 16.81 -5.51 4.75
CA LYS A 177 16.25 -6.67 4.03
C LYS A 177 16.96 -7.98 4.42
N ASN A 178 18.29 -7.96 4.46
CA ASN A 178 19.10 -9.11 4.87
C ASN A 178 18.80 -9.50 6.32
N ALA A 179 18.60 -8.53 7.21
CA ALA A 179 18.21 -8.78 8.60
C ALA A 179 16.84 -9.49 8.68
N LYS A 180 15.85 -9.03 7.89
CA LYS A 180 14.53 -9.67 7.83
C LYS A 180 14.61 -11.10 7.28
N ASP A 181 15.43 -11.32 6.26
CA ASP A 181 15.61 -12.65 5.67
C ASP A 181 16.28 -13.60 6.68
N LEU A 182 17.35 -13.17 7.35
CA LEU A 182 18.00 -13.95 8.41
C LEU A 182 17.05 -14.25 9.59
N ALA A 183 16.26 -13.25 10.02
CA ALA A 183 15.25 -13.44 11.06
C ALA A 183 14.20 -14.49 10.69
N ALA A 184 13.84 -14.60 9.41
CA ALA A 184 12.90 -15.62 8.95
C ALA A 184 13.48 -17.04 9.13
N TYR A 185 14.78 -17.23 8.86
CA TYR A 185 15.47 -18.51 9.10
C TYR A 185 15.68 -18.80 10.60
N LEU A 186 15.90 -17.76 11.40
CA LEU A 186 16.11 -17.87 12.85
C LEU A 186 14.80 -17.89 13.65
N ASN A 187 13.66 -18.23 13.06
CA ASN A 187 12.34 -18.15 13.67
C ASN A 187 12.00 -16.71 14.11
N ALA A 188 11.30 -15.99 13.21
CA ALA A 188 10.98 -14.56 13.37
C ALA A 188 10.39 -14.17 14.74
N ASN A 189 9.68 -15.09 15.41
CA ASN A 189 9.07 -14.83 16.71
C ASN A 189 10.08 -14.52 17.82
N ARG A 190 11.32 -14.97 17.72
CA ARG A 190 12.38 -14.65 18.69
C ARG A 190 13.34 -13.54 18.23
N CYS A 191 13.16 -13.03 17.02
CA CYS A 191 14.04 -12.03 16.44
C CYS A 191 13.49 -10.61 16.63
N TYR A 192 14.38 -9.68 16.94
CA TYR A 192 14.11 -8.24 17.02
C TYR A 192 15.11 -7.51 16.13
N ILE A 193 14.62 -6.64 15.24
CA ILE A 193 15.49 -5.78 14.41
C ILE A 193 15.59 -4.42 15.09
N ILE A 194 16.82 -3.97 15.34
CA ILE A 194 17.08 -2.65 15.91
C ILE A 194 17.08 -1.63 14.77
N VAL A 195 16.09 -0.72 14.77
CA VAL A 195 15.88 0.27 13.70
C VAL A 195 16.58 1.59 14.05
N CYS A 196 17.84 1.50 14.49
CA CYS A 196 18.66 2.67 14.78
C CYS A 196 19.35 3.15 13.50
N LYS A 197 19.37 4.47 13.27
CA LYS A 197 20.00 5.06 12.07
C LYS A 197 21.52 4.93 12.10
N GLU A 198 22.12 5.10 13.27
CA GLU A 198 23.56 5.04 13.45
C GLU A 198 24.03 3.62 13.80
N ARG A 199 25.27 3.29 13.41
CA ARG A 199 25.89 2.00 13.75
C ARG A 199 26.42 2.06 15.18
N PRO A 200 26.48 0.91 15.89
CA PRO A 200 27.03 0.87 17.25
C PRO A 200 28.40 1.51 17.40
N ILE A 201 29.30 1.32 16.43
CA ILE A 201 30.64 1.91 16.50
C ILE A 201 30.62 3.45 16.44
N GLU A 202 29.73 4.05 15.63
CA GLU A 202 29.62 5.51 15.52
C GLU A 202 29.02 6.10 16.81
N LEU A 203 28.01 5.44 17.38
CA LEU A 203 27.43 5.82 18.67
C LEU A 203 28.48 5.80 19.79
N LEU A 204 29.35 4.79 19.80
CA LEU A 204 30.43 4.71 20.80
C LEU A 204 31.47 5.83 20.59
N ARG A 205 31.82 6.16 19.34
CA ARG A 205 32.78 7.24 19.02
C ARG A 205 32.27 8.61 19.43
N ASN A 206 30.95 8.83 19.37
CA ASN A 206 30.28 10.05 19.80
C ASN A 206 30.00 10.09 21.32
N ASP A 207 30.53 9.12 22.09
CA ASP A 207 30.30 8.95 23.54
C ASP A 207 28.81 8.78 23.93
N ALA A 208 27.99 8.33 22.98
CA ALA A 208 26.55 8.12 23.12
C ALA A 208 26.22 6.71 23.65
N ARG A 209 26.94 6.21 24.67
CA ARG A 209 26.75 4.85 25.22
C ARG A 209 25.31 4.58 25.71
N ARG A 210 24.63 5.64 26.19
CA ARG A 210 23.22 5.56 26.61
C ARG A 210 22.28 5.27 25.45
N GLU A 211 22.59 5.78 24.26
CA GLU A 211 21.79 5.55 23.06
C GLU A 211 21.89 4.09 22.60
N ILE A 212 23.04 3.43 22.82
CA ILE A 212 23.17 2.00 22.51
C ILE A 212 22.17 1.17 23.31
N ASN A 213 22.09 1.42 24.63
CA ASN A 213 21.13 0.74 25.50
C ASN A 213 19.68 1.12 25.18
N LYS A 214 19.44 2.38 24.81
CA LYS A 214 18.13 2.87 24.39
C LYS A 214 17.66 2.19 23.11
N ALA A 215 18.53 2.05 22.10
CA ALA A 215 18.21 1.41 20.84
C ALA A 215 17.79 -0.06 21.03
N ILE A 216 18.47 -0.81 21.90
CA ILE A 216 18.12 -2.20 22.21
C ILE A 216 16.77 -2.30 22.95
N ARG A 217 16.44 -1.34 23.83
CA ARG A 217 15.22 -1.38 24.66
C ARG A 217 13.99 -0.80 23.98
N GLU A 218 14.15 0.30 23.25
CA GLU A 218 13.05 1.12 22.72
C GLU A 218 12.91 1.01 21.20
N GLU A 219 14.02 0.84 20.46
CA GLU A 219 14.03 0.82 18.98
C GLU A 219 14.07 -0.59 18.39
N ALA A 220 14.13 -1.62 19.23
CA ALA A 220 14.09 -3.02 18.82
C ALA A 220 12.67 -3.46 18.48
N VAL A 221 12.40 -3.67 17.19
CA VAL A 221 11.09 -4.10 16.68
C VAL A 221 11.09 -5.60 16.43
N ARG A 222 10.14 -6.32 17.04
CA ARG A 222 9.98 -7.77 16.83
C ARG A 222 9.65 -8.06 15.37
N VAL A 223 10.38 -8.99 14.76
CA VAL A 223 10.14 -9.41 13.36
C VAL A 223 8.84 -10.21 13.30
N ARG A 224 7.99 -9.89 12.33
CA ARG A 224 6.71 -10.59 12.13
C ARG A 224 6.56 -11.04 10.70
N GLY A 225 5.82 -12.13 10.50
CA GLY A 225 5.51 -12.67 9.17
C GLY A 225 4.81 -11.61 8.29
N LYS A 226 5.15 -11.60 7.00
CA LYS A 226 4.48 -10.72 6.02
C LYS A 226 2.97 -10.98 6.02
N GLY A 227 2.18 -9.91 5.98
CA GLY A 227 0.72 -9.96 5.87
C GLY A 227 -0.06 -9.89 7.19
N PHE A 228 0.62 -9.91 8.34
CA PHE A 228 -0.05 -9.88 9.66
C PHE A 228 0.22 -8.56 10.39
N ARG A 229 -0.82 -7.95 10.95
CA ARG A 229 -0.75 -6.77 11.83
C ARG A 229 -1.35 -7.11 13.19
N SER A 230 -0.81 -6.53 14.26
CA SER A 230 -1.36 -6.60 15.62
C SER A 230 -2.13 -5.32 15.97
N MET A 231 -2.92 -5.38 17.04
CA MET A 231 -3.58 -4.21 17.61
C MET A 231 -2.63 -3.08 17.97
N ILE A 232 -1.36 -3.36 18.27
CA ILE A 232 -0.36 -2.33 18.58
C ILE A 232 -0.03 -1.52 17.32
N ASP A 233 0.10 -2.19 16.17
CA ASP A 233 0.50 -1.55 14.92
C ASP A 233 -0.61 -0.69 14.33
N VAL A 234 -1.87 -1.12 14.50
CA VAL A 234 -3.05 -0.37 14.04
C VAL A 234 -3.62 0.57 15.09
N ARG A 235 -3.02 0.65 16.30
CA ARG A 235 -3.59 1.42 17.43
C ARG A 235 -3.81 2.88 17.04
N GLN A 236 -2.81 3.50 16.40
CA GLN A 236 -2.88 4.91 16.04
C GLN A 236 -3.89 5.14 14.91
N ASP A 237 -3.89 4.29 13.89
CA ASP A 237 -4.86 4.34 12.79
C ASP A 237 -6.29 4.17 13.31
N LEU A 238 -6.53 3.17 14.15
CA LEU A 238 -7.82 2.90 14.78
C LEU A 238 -8.26 4.06 15.68
N LYS A 239 -7.36 4.61 16.49
CA LYS A 239 -7.66 5.78 17.32
C LYS A 239 -8.08 6.96 16.44
N SER A 240 -7.38 7.21 15.34
CA SER A 240 -7.74 8.26 14.39
C SER A 240 -9.09 8.00 13.73
N GLU A 241 -9.41 6.73 13.44
CA GLU A 241 -10.68 6.32 12.86
C GLU A 241 -11.86 6.56 13.80
N ILE A 242 -11.70 6.24 15.08
CA ILE A 242 -12.73 6.43 16.10
C ILE A 242 -12.93 7.93 16.40
N ILE A 243 -11.85 8.69 16.56
CA ILE A 243 -11.94 10.13 16.90
C ILE A 243 -12.51 10.94 15.73
N ASN A 244 -12.05 10.69 14.50
CA ASN A 244 -12.49 11.43 13.31
C ASN A 244 -13.69 10.77 12.61
N SER A 245 -14.45 9.93 13.33
CA SER A 245 -15.52 9.11 12.76
C SER A 245 -16.56 9.95 12.01
N ARG A 246 -16.95 11.13 12.53
CA ARG A 246 -17.93 12.01 11.88
C ARG A 246 -17.49 12.55 10.51
N ASN A 247 -16.22 12.93 10.36
CA ASN A 247 -15.71 13.44 9.08
C ASN A 247 -15.57 12.31 8.05
N LYS A 248 -15.21 11.09 8.50
CA LYS A 248 -15.22 9.90 7.64
C LYS A 248 -16.64 9.46 7.25
N GLN A 249 -17.63 9.62 8.14
CA GLN A 249 -19.05 9.32 7.87
C GLN A 249 -19.59 10.13 6.69
N THR A 250 -19.23 11.43 6.63
CA THR A 250 -19.66 12.35 5.57
C THR A 250 -18.96 12.15 4.22
N GLY A 251 -17.91 11.33 4.17
CA GLY A 251 -17.16 11.06 2.94
C GLY A 251 -16.45 12.28 2.36
N ILE A 252 -16.11 12.22 1.07
CA ILE A 252 -15.41 13.28 0.33
C ILE A 252 -16.37 14.38 -0.17
N ALA A 253 -17.66 14.08 -0.30
CA ALA A 253 -18.67 15.03 -0.74
C ALA A 253 -20.06 14.67 -0.20
N GLN A 254 -20.95 15.66 -0.14
CA GLN A 254 -22.38 15.47 0.11
C GLN A 254 -23.14 15.78 -1.17
N TRP A 255 -24.19 15.02 -1.48
CA TRP A 255 -25.02 15.37 -2.63
C TRP A 255 -25.76 16.70 -2.37
N LYS A 256 -25.73 17.63 -3.34
CA LYS A 256 -26.46 18.90 -3.25
C LYS A 256 -27.73 18.87 -4.08
N ARG A 257 -27.66 18.31 -5.29
CA ARG A 257 -28.83 18.09 -6.15
C ARG A 257 -29.69 16.91 -5.67
N PHE A 258 -29.06 15.92 -5.05
CA PHE A 258 -29.70 14.74 -4.50
C PHE A 258 -29.54 14.67 -2.99
N ASP A 259 -29.79 15.79 -2.30
CA ASP A 259 -29.60 15.96 -0.86
C ASP A 259 -30.33 14.90 -0.01
N LEU A 260 -31.48 14.41 -0.49
CA LEU A 260 -32.23 13.31 0.11
C LEU A 260 -31.36 12.06 0.32
N LEU A 261 -30.42 11.77 -0.60
CA LEU A 261 -29.51 10.62 -0.48
C LEU A 261 -28.61 10.73 0.75
N ASN A 262 -28.24 11.93 1.19
CA ASN A 262 -27.41 12.10 2.39
C ASN A 262 -28.12 11.57 3.65
N ARG A 263 -29.46 11.55 3.71
CA ARG A 263 -30.20 11.00 4.85
C ARG A 263 -30.08 9.48 4.99
N TYR A 264 -29.86 8.80 3.86
CA TYR A 264 -29.76 7.35 3.79
C TYR A 264 -28.31 6.88 3.75
N LEU A 265 -27.47 7.56 2.98
CA LEU A 265 -26.09 7.18 2.71
C LEU A 265 -25.08 7.95 3.55
N TYR A 266 -25.45 9.02 4.27
CA TYR A 266 -24.55 9.89 5.04
C TYR A 266 -23.48 10.66 4.25
N GLY A 267 -23.28 10.36 2.97
CA GLY A 267 -22.33 11.05 2.10
C GLY A 267 -21.71 10.14 1.04
N PHE A 268 -20.98 10.75 0.13
CA PHE A 268 -20.23 10.08 -0.93
C PHE A 268 -18.83 9.72 -0.41
N ARG A 269 -18.57 8.44 -0.13
CA ARG A 269 -17.34 7.97 0.53
C ARG A 269 -16.32 7.36 -0.45
N PRO A 270 -15.01 7.51 -0.17
CA PRO A 270 -13.96 6.85 -0.94
C PRO A 270 -13.96 5.33 -0.70
N SER A 271 -13.30 4.57 -1.58
CA SER A 271 -13.17 3.11 -1.50
C SER A 271 -14.48 2.30 -1.46
N GLU A 272 -15.58 2.91 -1.90
CA GLU A 272 -16.87 2.23 -2.02
C GLU A 272 -17.21 1.88 -3.46
N LEU A 273 -17.93 0.78 -3.62
CA LEU A 273 -18.52 0.36 -4.90
C LEU A 273 -20.04 0.52 -4.84
N THR A 274 -20.58 1.44 -5.63
CA THR A 274 -22.01 1.64 -5.81
C THR A 274 -22.47 1.03 -7.13
N VAL A 275 -23.50 0.19 -7.08
CA VAL A 275 -24.13 -0.39 -8.28
C VAL A 275 -25.46 0.30 -8.54
N LEU A 276 -25.69 0.71 -9.79
CA LEU A 276 -26.96 1.24 -10.27
C LEU A 276 -27.59 0.25 -11.27
N THR A 277 -28.80 -0.23 -10.95
CA THR A 277 -29.58 -1.11 -11.81
C THR A 277 -30.95 -0.55 -12.16
N GLY A 278 -31.62 -1.18 -13.13
CA GLY A 278 -32.91 -0.76 -13.65
C GLY A 278 -33.12 -1.20 -15.10
N GLY A 279 -34.39 -1.27 -15.51
CA GLY A 279 -34.77 -1.63 -16.88
C GLY A 279 -34.14 -0.73 -17.96
N THR A 280 -34.09 -1.22 -19.19
CA THR A 280 -33.66 -0.41 -20.33
C THR A 280 -34.61 0.78 -20.52
N GLY A 281 -34.06 1.98 -20.74
CA GLY A 281 -34.85 3.21 -20.89
C GLY A 281 -35.41 3.79 -19.57
N TYR A 282 -35.06 3.25 -18.40
CA TYR A 282 -35.54 3.79 -17.12
C TYR A 282 -34.83 5.08 -16.71
N GLY A 283 -33.75 5.46 -17.39
CA GLY A 283 -33.04 6.73 -17.17
C GLY A 283 -31.76 6.61 -16.34
N LYS A 284 -31.16 5.41 -16.24
CA LYS A 284 -29.93 5.15 -15.49
C LYS A 284 -28.80 6.11 -15.86
N THR A 285 -28.42 6.16 -17.14
CA THR A 285 -27.35 7.04 -17.60
C THR A 285 -27.70 8.52 -17.40
N THR A 286 -28.95 8.91 -17.65
CA THR A 286 -29.38 10.29 -17.47
C THR A 286 -29.29 10.73 -16.01
N PHE A 287 -29.68 9.86 -15.06
CA PHE A 287 -29.49 10.07 -13.64
C PHE A 287 -28.00 10.12 -13.28
N LEU A 288 -27.20 9.21 -13.83
CA LEU A 288 -25.77 9.11 -13.55
C LEU A 288 -24.98 10.33 -14.05
N CYS A 289 -25.34 10.91 -15.20
CA CYS A 289 -24.76 12.16 -15.68
C CYS A 289 -24.97 13.29 -14.67
N GLU A 290 -26.19 13.43 -14.15
CA GLU A 290 -26.50 14.48 -13.17
C GLU A 290 -25.87 14.20 -11.80
N TYR A 291 -25.84 12.94 -11.40
CA TYR A 291 -25.20 12.48 -10.17
C TYR A 291 -23.70 12.80 -10.16
N SER A 292 -23.00 12.48 -11.25
CA SER A 292 -21.59 12.83 -11.42
C SER A 292 -21.37 14.33 -11.48
N LEU A 293 -22.26 15.06 -12.15
CA LEU A 293 -22.19 16.51 -12.25
C LEU A 293 -22.34 17.22 -10.89
N ASP A 294 -23.21 16.70 -10.02
CA ASP A 294 -23.39 17.19 -8.65
C ASP A 294 -22.09 17.10 -7.84
N LEU A 295 -21.35 16.00 -8.00
CA LEU A 295 -20.06 15.75 -7.36
C LEU A 295 -18.94 16.59 -8.00
N LEU A 296 -18.89 16.63 -9.33
CA LEU A 296 -17.95 17.42 -10.13
C LEU A 296 -18.01 18.91 -9.76
N SER A 297 -19.22 19.44 -9.61
CA SER A 297 -19.47 20.85 -9.22
C SER A 297 -18.89 21.20 -7.84
N GLN A 298 -18.60 20.20 -7.02
CA GLN A 298 -18.02 20.35 -5.69
C GLN A 298 -16.50 20.16 -5.64
N GLY A 299 -15.87 19.81 -6.77
CA GLY A 299 -14.43 19.57 -6.86
C GLY A 299 -14.03 18.09 -6.89
N VAL A 300 -14.99 17.16 -6.96
CA VAL A 300 -14.69 15.72 -7.06
C VAL A 300 -14.21 15.41 -8.48
N ARG A 301 -12.93 15.04 -8.61
CA ARG A 301 -12.35 14.65 -9.91
C ARG A 301 -12.95 13.33 -10.37
N THR A 302 -13.54 13.35 -11.56
CA THR A 302 -14.40 12.26 -12.05
C THR A 302 -13.90 11.70 -13.38
N LEU A 303 -13.75 10.38 -13.46
CA LEU A 303 -13.52 9.63 -14.69
C LEU A 303 -14.82 8.98 -15.15
N PHE A 304 -15.26 9.26 -16.37
CA PHE A 304 -16.47 8.68 -16.95
C PHE A 304 -16.14 7.75 -18.12
N CYS A 305 -16.49 6.47 -17.96
CA CYS A 305 -16.29 5.43 -18.96
C CYS A 305 -17.66 4.99 -19.51
N SER A 306 -18.08 5.57 -20.64
CA SER A 306 -19.35 5.27 -21.30
C SER A 306 -19.16 4.30 -22.48
N PHE A 307 -19.49 3.03 -22.28
CA PHE A 307 -19.44 1.96 -23.28
C PHE A 307 -20.76 1.78 -24.04
N GLU A 308 -21.86 2.35 -23.55
CA GLU A 308 -23.18 2.27 -24.21
C GLU A 308 -23.43 3.46 -25.15
N MET A 309 -23.05 4.67 -24.74
CA MET A 309 -23.32 5.90 -25.49
C MET A 309 -22.05 6.66 -25.86
N PRO A 310 -22.02 7.32 -27.04
CA PRO A 310 -20.92 8.21 -27.42
C PRO A 310 -20.69 9.32 -26.39
N ASP A 311 -19.43 9.70 -26.22
CA ASP A 311 -18.98 10.77 -25.32
C ASP A 311 -19.63 12.12 -25.62
N GLU A 312 -19.76 12.50 -26.90
CA GLU A 312 -20.45 13.72 -27.33
C GLU A 312 -21.87 13.83 -26.76
N LYS A 313 -22.59 12.70 -26.71
CA LYS A 313 -23.97 12.64 -26.21
C LYS A 313 -24.01 12.77 -24.69
N ILE A 314 -23.08 12.14 -23.97
CA ILE A 314 -22.93 12.25 -22.52
C ILE A 314 -22.62 13.70 -22.13
N LEU A 315 -21.62 14.30 -22.79
CA LEU A 315 -21.21 15.69 -22.54
C LEU A 315 -22.34 16.68 -22.85
N LYS A 316 -23.06 16.48 -23.97
CA LYS A 316 -24.25 17.28 -24.29
C LYS A 316 -25.30 17.21 -23.18
N TRP A 317 -25.58 16.02 -22.64
CA TRP A 317 -26.55 15.88 -21.55
C TRP A 317 -26.07 16.55 -20.26
N MET A 318 -24.81 16.35 -19.88
CA MET A 318 -24.23 17.00 -18.70
C MET A 318 -24.24 18.52 -18.83
N LEU A 319 -23.95 19.08 -20.00
CA LEU A 319 -24.00 20.53 -20.24
C LEU A 319 -25.42 21.09 -20.08
N VAL A 320 -26.43 20.39 -20.63
CA VAL A 320 -27.84 20.78 -20.48
C VAL A 320 -28.26 20.71 -19.01
N GLN A 321 -27.89 19.65 -18.29
CA GLN A 321 -28.16 19.48 -16.85
C GLN A 321 -27.42 20.51 -15.99
N TYR A 322 -26.22 20.95 -16.40
CA TYR A 322 -25.43 21.96 -15.72
C TYR A 322 -26.08 23.33 -15.78
N ALA A 323 -26.57 23.70 -16.96
CA ALA A 323 -27.25 24.97 -17.15
C ALA A 323 -28.70 24.98 -16.60
N ALA A 324 -29.29 23.80 -16.35
CA ALA A 324 -30.68 23.63 -15.93
C ALA A 324 -31.13 24.50 -14.73
N PRO A 325 -30.36 24.65 -13.63
CA PRO A 325 -30.79 25.50 -12.51
C PRO A 325 -30.96 26.98 -12.90
N PHE A 326 -30.18 27.46 -13.87
CA PHE A 326 -30.34 28.81 -14.41
C PHE A 326 -31.58 28.92 -15.29
N TYR A 327 -31.87 27.92 -16.13
CA TYR A 327 -33.12 27.85 -16.89
C TYR A 327 -34.34 27.83 -15.98
N LEU A 328 -34.32 27.03 -14.91
CA LEU A 328 -35.44 26.91 -13.97
C LEU A 328 -35.67 28.20 -13.16
N ARG A 329 -34.60 28.92 -12.79
CA ARG A 329 -34.69 30.23 -12.10
C ARG A 329 -35.07 31.38 -13.03
N HIS A 330 -34.74 31.30 -14.33
CA HIS A 330 -35.03 32.34 -15.32
C HIS A 330 -36.29 32.10 -16.16
N LEU A 331 -37.04 31.01 -15.91
CA LEU A 331 -38.41 30.85 -16.41
C LEU A 331 -39.31 32.04 -16.02
N ASP A 332 -38.88 32.86 -15.07
CA ASP A 332 -39.54 34.08 -14.65
C ASP A 332 -39.14 35.35 -15.46
N ARG A 333 -37.99 35.40 -16.17
CA ARG A 333 -37.43 36.68 -16.70
C ARG A 333 -36.56 36.71 -18.00
N LEU A 334 -36.55 35.73 -18.92
CA LEU A 334 -35.72 35.84 -20.16
C LEU A 334 -36.48 35.96 -21.50
N ARG A 335 -35.83 36.67 -22.44
CA ARG A 335 -36.35 37.27 -23.68
C ARG A 335 -36.25 36.39 -24.95
N THR A 336 -35.76 35.15 -24.89
CA THR A 336 -35.77 34.23 -26.04
C THR A 336 -36.97 33.29 -25.96
N SER A 337 -38.07 33.75 -26.56
CA SER A 337 -39.36 33.07 -26.59
C SER A 337 -39.75 32.77 -28.03
N ARG A 338 -40.19 31.54 -28.31
CA ARG A 338 -40.96 31.21 -29.52
C ARG A 338 -42.34 30.76 -29.04
N ASN A 339 -43.36 31.55 -29.35
CA ASN A 339 -44.75 31.35 -28.88
C ASN A 339 -44.92 31.32 -27.34
N GLY A 340 -44.11 32.06 -26.57
CA GLY A 340 -44.27 32.16 -25.10
C GLY A 340 -43.49 31.11 -24.29
N ILE A 341 -42.77 30.19 -24.93
CA ILE A 341 -42.09 29.07 -24.26
C ILE A 341 -40.57 29.23 -24.39
N PRO A 342 -39.80 29.22 -23.29
CA PRO A 342 -38.34 29.23 -23.34
C PRO A 342 -37.80 27.97 -24.01
N ILE A 343 -36.84 28.14 -24.93
CA ILE A 343 -36.26 27.04 -25.70
C ILE A 343 -35.02 26.50 -24.95
N PRO A 344 -35.01 25.22 -24.54
CA PRO A 344 -33.81 24.58 -23.98
C PRO A 344 -32.60 24.66 -24.92
N LEU A 345 -31.37 24.69 -24.38
CA LEU A 345 -30.10 24.74 -25.13
C LEU A 345 -30.05 23.84 -26.36
N TYR A 346 -30.61 22.63 -26.25
CA TYR A 346 -30.54 21.61 -27.29
C TYR A 346 -31.62 21.72 -28.37
N ARG A 347 -32.59 22.65 -28.24
CA ARG A 347 -33.73 22.81 -29.17
C ARG A 347 -33.59 23.99 -30.13
N ALA A 348 -32.51 24.76 -30.03
CA ALA A 348 -32.16 25.80 -30.99
C ALA A 348 -30.80 25.46 -31.62
N GLU A 349 -30.77 25.29 -32.94
CA GLU A 349 -29.51 25.26 -33.69
C GLU A 349 -28.80 26.59 -33.46
N HIS A 350 -27.53 26.54 -33.01
CA HIS A 350 -26.71 27.72 -32.69
C HIS A 350 -27.28 28.63 -31.57
N HIS A 351 -27.60 28.06 -30.41
CA HIS A 351 -27.99 28.86 -29.25
C HIS A 351 -26.80 29.74 -28.78
N PRO A 352 -26.92 31.09 -28.76
CA PRO A 352 -25.79 32.01 -28.56
C PRO A 352 -25.11 31.88 -27.19
N SER A 353 -25.78 31.26 -26.22
CA SER A 353 -25.21 31.01 -24.89
C SER A 353 -24.46 29.68 -24.75
N VAL A 354 -24.32 28.87 -25.82
CA VAL A 354 -23.64 27.57 -25.73
C VAL A 354 -22.18 27.75 -25.33
N GLU A 355 -21.43 28.63 -26.02
CA GLU A 355 -20.04 28.95 -25.69
C GLU A 355 -19.88 29.40 -24.24
N MET A 356 -20.76 30.30 -23.78
CA MET A 356 -20.76 30.75 -22.38
C MET A 356 -20.97 29.59 -21.39
N TRP A 357 -21.82 28.61 -21.70
CA TRP A 357 -22.03 27.46 -20.83
C TRP A 357 -20.88 26.47 -20.89
N LEU A 358 -20.24 26.29 -22.05
CA LEU A 358 -19.03 25.50 -22.20
C LEU A 358 -17.90 26.11 -21.37
N ASP A 359 -17.63 27.40 -21.50
CA ASP A 359 -16.64 28.13 -20.68
C ASP A 359 -16.90 27.94 -19.18
N ARG A 360 -18.17 28.01 -18.76
CA ARG A 360 -18.55 27.81 -17.36
C ARG A 360 -18.44 26.35 -16.90
N PHE A 361 -18.64 25.40 -17.80
CA PHE A 361 -18.53 23.98 -17.53
C PHE A 361 -17.05 23.58 -17.42
N GLU A 362 -16.18 24.10 -18.28
CA GLU A 362 -14.74 23.89 -18.22
C GLU A 362 -14.10 24.49 -16.96
N ARG A 363 -14.63 25.62 -16.47
CA ARG A 363 -14.18 26.25 -15.21
C ARG A 363 -14.79 25.63 -13.95
N THR A 364 -15.49 24.50 -14.07
CA THR A 364 -16.03 23.80 -12.90
C THR A 364 -14.88 23.34 -12.00
N LYS A 365 -15.10 23.31 -10.67
CA LYS A 365 -14.02 23.03 -9.70
C LYS A 365 -13.42 21.63 -9.82
N GLY A 366 -14.19 20.65 -10.31
CA GLY A 366 -13.75 19.28 -10.48
C GLY A 366 -13.38 19.02 -11.94
N ASP A 367 -12.33 18.23 -12.14
CA ASP A 367 -11.92 17.78 -13.47
C ASP A 367 -12.79 16.62 -13.92
N LEU A 368 -13.28 16.69 -15.17
CA LEU A 368 -13.99 15.60 -15.84
C LEU A 368 -13.07 14.99 -16.90
N VAL A 369 -12.73 13.71 -16.73
CA VAL A 369 -11.99 12.93 -17.72
C VAL A 369 -12.95 11.94 -18.37
N ILE A 370 -12.99 11.92 -19.71
CA ILE A 370 -13.77 10.95 -20.46
C ILE A 370 -12.85 9.90 -21.06
N MET A 371 -13.22 8.63 -20.92
CA MET A 371 -12.51 7.52 -21.57
C MET A 371 -12.91 7.43 -23.04
N LYS A 372 -11.94 7.49 -23.95
CA LYS A 372 -12.14 7.25 -25.38
C LYS A 372 -12.25 5.75 -25.65
N VAL A 373 -13.48 5.23 -25.70
CA VAL A 373 -13.74 3.79 -25.82
C VAL A 373 -13.09 3.15 -27.06
N ASP A 374 -12.91 3.92 -28.13
CA ASP A 374 -12.30 3.44 -29.38
C ASP A 374 -10.87 2.94 -29.21
N GLU A 375 -10.10 3.51 -28.27
CA GLU A 375 -8.73 3.07 -27.96
C GLU A 375 -8.68 1.71 -27.23
N PHE A 376 -9.83 1.20 -26.80
CA PHE A 376 -9.94 0.00 -25.97
C PHE A 376 -10.66 -1.18 -26.64
N ARG A 377 -11.11 -1.04 -27.89
CA ARG A 377 -11.85 -2.09 -28.62
C ARG A 377 -11.13 -3.45 -28.66
N ASP A 378 -9.81 -3.44 -28.74
CA ASP A 378 -8.97 -4.65 -28.80
C ASP A 378 -8.29 -5.00 -27.47
N LYS A 379 -8.74 -4.41 -26.37
CA LYS A 379 -8.12 -4.60 -25.04
C LYS A 379 -8.90 -5.60 -24.20
N THR A 380 -8.18 -6.39 -23.42
CA THR A 380 -8.78 -7.30 -22.43
C THR A 380 -9.31 -6.53 -21.22
N ILE A 381 -10.21 -7.16 -20.44
CA ILE A 381 -10.73 -6.56 -19.20
C ILE A 381 -9.62 -6.13 -18.21
N SER A 382 -8.51 -6.88 -18.15
CA SER A 382 -7.38 -6.57 -17.28
C SER A 382 -6.59 -5.37 -17.77
N GLN A 383 -6.46 -5.20 -19.09
CA GLN A 383 -5.83 -4.02 -19.69
C GLN A 383 -6.69 -2.77 -19.50
N ILE A 384 -8.01 -2.89 -19.64
CA ILE A 384 -8.95 -1.80 -19.35
C ILE A 384 -8.87 -1.39 -17.87
N ALA A 385 -8.91 -2.36 -16.95
CA ALA A 385 -8.76 -2.11 -15.52
C ALA A 385 -7.41 -1.45 -15.18
N ALA A 386 -6.32 -1.91 -15.79
CA ALA A 386 -5.00 -1.31 -15.60
C ALA A 386 -4.93 0.13 -16.12
N ALA A 387 -5.59 0.44 -17.25
CA ALA A 387 -5.67 1.80 -17.77
C ALA A 387 -6.48 2.72 -16.85
N ILE A 388 -7.64 2.26 -16.36
CA ILE A 388 -8.44 2.99 -15.36
C ILE A 388 -7.60 3.27 -14.13
N ARG A 389 -6.91 2.25 -13.59
CA ARG A 389 -6.01 2.37 -12.44
C ARG A 389 -4.90 3.40 -12.67
N ASN A 390 -4.21 3.33 -13.81
CA ASN A 390 -3.15 4.28 -14.14
C ASN A 390 -3.70 5.71 -14.22
N GLN A 391 -4.90 5.90 -14.78
CA GLN A 391 -5.54 7.21 -14.84
C GLN A 391 -5.92 7.75 -13.45
N ILE A 392 -6.40 6.88 -12.56
CA ILE A 392 -6.69 7.23 -11.16
C ILE A 392 -5.44 7.75 -10.47
N ILE A 393 -4.31 7.06 -10.62
CA ILE A 393 -3.04 7.45 -9.98
C ILE A 393 -2.52 8.77 -10.56
N THR A 394 -2.46 8.89 -11.89
CA THR A 394 -1.86 10.05 -12.56
C THR A 394 -2.68 11.33 -12.38
N SER A 395 -4.01 11.25 -12.45
CA SER A 395 -4.90 12.41 -12.36
C SER A 395 -5.56 12.57 -10.98
N GLY A 396 -5.23 11.70 -10.03
CA GLY A 396 -5.82 11.71 -8.69
C GLY A 396 -7.35 11.59 -8.69
N ILE A 397 -7.93 10.77 -9.57
CA ILE A 397 -9.38 10.62 -9.73
C ILE A 397 -10.00 10.09 -8.44
N GLN A 398 -11.14 10.66 -8.05
CA GLN A 398 -11.85 10.32 -6.81
C GLN A 398 -13.18 9.61 -7.07
N HIS A 399 -13.78 9.82 -8.24
CA HIS A 399 -15.01 9.14 -8.69
C HIS A 399 -14.79 8.49 -10.05
N VAL A 400 -15.08 7.20 -10.18
CA VAL A 400 -15.05 6.48 -11.45
C VAL A 400 -16.45 6.00 -11.79
N VAL A 401 -16.89 6.28 -13.01
CA VAL A 401 -18.19 5.84 -13.53
C VAL A 401 -17.97 4.85 -14.65
N ILE A 402 -18.62 3.69 -14.57
CA ILE A 402 -18.61 2.66 -15.61
C ILE A 402 -20.04 2.43 -16.10
N ASP A 403 -20.33 2.88 -17.32
CA ASP A 403 -21.67 2.79 -17.94
C ASP A 403 -21.60 2.14 -19.34
N ASN A 404 -21.83 0.83 -19.50
CA ASN A 404 -22.23 -0.15 -18.50
C ASN A 404 -21.35 -1.41 -18.54
N LEU A 405 -21.48 -2.25 -17.51
CA LEU A 405 -20.70 -3.48 -17.36
C LEU A 405 -20.86 -4.45 -18.55
N GLN A 406 -22.08 -4.60 -19.07
CA GLN A 406 -22.38 -5.56 -20.13
C GLN A 406 -21.73 -5.18 -21.46
N PHE A 407 -21.78 -3.90 -21.86
CA PHE A 407 -21.14 -3.43 -23.09
C PHE A 407 -19.62 -3.44 -22.98
N LEU A 408 -19.06 -3.14 -21.79
CA LEU A 408 -17.61 -3.25 -21.55
C LEU A 408 -17.12 -4.68 -21.80
N VAL A 409 -17.78 -5.67 -21.20
CA VAL A 409 -17.41 -7.08 -21.39
C VAL A 409 -17.69 -7.54 -22.82
N GLY A 410 -18.78 -7.04 -23.43
CA GLY A 410 -19.05 -7.25 -24.86
C GLY A 410 -17.89 -6.79 -25.74
N LEU A 411 -17.38 -5.57 -25.49
CA LEU A 411 -16.26 -4.97 -26.21
C LEU A 411 -14.97 -5.77 -26.02
N ALA A 412 -14.65 -6.18 -24.80
CA ALA A 412 -13.46 -6.99 -24.50
C ALA A 412 -13.52 -8.42 -25.07
N THR A 413 -14.68 -8.88 -25.56
CA THR A 413 -14.88 -10.23 -26.12
C THR A 413 -15.15 -10.23 -27.63
N LEU A 414 -15.10 -9.07 -28.29
CA LEU A 414 -15.34 -8.92 -29.73
C LEU A 414 -14.43 -9.79 -30.59
N ASN A 415 -13.17 -9.95 -30.19
CA ASN A 415 -12.16 -10.72 -30.94
C ASN A 415 -12.23 -12.24 -30.68
N SER A 416 -13.20 -12.72 -29.90
CA SER A 416 -13.38 -14.13 -29.54
C SER A 416 -14.70 -14.66 -30.11
N GLU A 417 -14.64 -15.21 -31.34
CA GLU A 417 -15.79 -15.69 -32.13
C GLU A 417 -16.66 -16.78 -31.43
N LYS A 418 -16.18 -17.38 -30.34
CA LYS A 418 -16.86 -18.47 -29.60
C LYS A 418 -17.11 -18.15 -28.12
N THR A 419 -17.30 -16.89 -27.73
CA THR A 419 -17.54 -16.56 -26.32
C THR A 419 -18.94 -16.94 -25.88
N THR A 420 -19.04 -17.98 -25.03
CA THR A 420 -20.30 -18.45 -24.44
C THR A 420 -20.91 -17.42 -23.49
N ALA A 421 -22.21 -17.53 -23.22
CA ALA A 421 -22.87 -16.67 -22.23
C ALA A 421 -22.25 -16.81 -20.83
N LEU A 422 -21.83 -18.03 -20.46
CA LEU A 422 -21.17 -18.32 -19.19
C LEU A 422 -19.82 -17.61 -19.07
N GLU A 423 -19.00 -17.60 -20.12
CA GLU A 423 -17.72 -16.88 -20.13
C GLU A 423 -17.91 -15.38 -19.96
N ARG A 424 -18.95 -14.79 -20.58
CA ARG A 424 -19.25 -13.37 -20.38
C ARG A 424 -19.59 -13.06 -18.91
N TYR A 425 -20.35 -13.92 -18.24
CA TYR A 425 -20.61 -13.76 -16.80
C TYR A 425 -19.32 -13.87 -15.97
N ASN A 426 -18.46 -14.84 -16.26
CA ASN A 426 -17.18 -14.98 -15.58
C ASN A 426 -16.27 -13.75 -15.79
N GLN A 427 -16.28 -13.16 -16.98
CA GLN A 427 -15.54 -11.92 -17.27
C GLN A 427 -16.12 -10.71 -16.54
N GLN A 428 -17.46 -10.61 -16.43
CA GLN A 428 -18.11 -9.58 -15.59
C GLN A 428 -17.65 -9.69 -14.14
N ASP A 429 -17.62 -10.89 -13.57
CA ASP A 429 -17.20 -11.12 -12.18
C ASP A 429 -15.75 -10.76 -11.93
N ARG A 430 -14.87 -11.16 -12.85
CA ARG A 430 -13.44 -10.80 -12.80
C ARG A 430 -13.28 -9.29 -12.86
N PHE A 431 -14.00 -8.62 -13.74
CA PHE A 431 -13.91 -7.16 -13.85
C PHE A 431 -14.43 -6.45 -12.60
N VAL A 432 -15.55 -6.89 -12.02
CA VAL A 432 -16.03 -6.33 -10.74
C VAL A 432 -15.02 -6.56 -9.62
N SER A 433 -14.35 -7.72 -9.57
CA SER A 433 -13.28 -7.99 -8.60
C SER A 433 -12.11 -7.02 -8.77
N LEU A 434 -11.69 -6.75 -10.01
CA LEU A 434 -10.64 -5.78 -10.31
C LEU A 434 -11.06 -4.35 -9.92
N LEU A 435 -12.30 -3.95 -10.17
CA LEU A 435 -12.81 -2.65 -9.71
C LEU A 435 -12.84 -2.56 -8.19
N ARG A 436 -13.24 -3.62 -7.48
CA ARG A 436 -13.22 -3.67 -6.01
C ARG A 436 -11.81 -3.51 -5.45
N GLU A 437 -10.84 -4.22 -6.05
CA GLU A 437 -9.41 -4.08 -5.73
C GLU A 437 -8.97 -2.63 -5.95
N ILE A 438 -9.29 -2.04 -7.11
CA ILE A 438 -8.95 -0.65 -7.42
C ILE A 438 -9.54 0.34 -6.41
N ALA A 439 -10.81 0.20 -6.03
CA ALA A 439 -11.45 1.05 -5.04
C ALA A 439 -10.76 0.94 -3.66
N THR A 440 -10.42 -0.28 -3.27
CA THR A 440 -9.83 -0.58 -1.95
C THR A 440 -8.38 -0.08 -1.85
N ASP A 441 -7.58 -0.30 -2.90
CA ASP A 441 -6.15 -0.01 -2.87
C ASP A 441 -5.80 1.44 -3.22
N TYR A 442 -6.60 2.08 -4.10
CA TYR A 442 -6.31 3.43 -4.60
C TYR A 442 -7.27 4.51 -4.10
N GLY A 443 -8.35 4.12 -3.41
CA GLY A 443 -9.25 5.08 -2.79
C GLY A 443 -10.40 5.68 -3.62
N PRO A 444 -10.59 5.46 -4.94
CA PRO A 444 -11.72 6.08 -5.63
C PRO A 444 -13.05 5.44 -5.20
N HIS A 445 -14.13 6.21 -5.28
CA HIS A 445 -15.48 5.65 -5.30
C HIS A 445 -15.82 5.21 -6.72
N ILE A 446 -16.35 4.00 -6.89
CA ILE A 446 -16.72 3.46 -8.20
C ILE A 446 -18.23 3.35 -8.29
N THR A 447 -18.83 3.93 -9.32
CA THR A 447 -20.26 3.77 -9.65
C THR A 447 -20.40 2.95 -10.93
N LEU A 448 -21.01 1.78 -10.82
CA LEU A 448 -21.11 0.78 -11.88
C LEU A 448 -22.57 0.59 -12.30
N VAL A 449 -22.87 0.76 -13.60
CA VAL A 449 -24.18 0.45 -14.15
C VAL A 449 -24.25 -1.02 -14.56
N VAL A 450 -25.28 -1.72 -14.06
CA VAL A 450 -25.52 -3.13 -14.35
C VAL A 450 -26.99 -3.32 -14.71
N HIS A 451 -27.28 -3.77 -15.92
CA HIS A 451 -28.64 -4.15 -16.30
C HIS A 451 -29.12 -5.38 -15.52
N PRO A 452 -30.41 -5.47 -15.14
CA PRO A 452 -30.98 -6.67 -14.52
C PRO A 452 -31.08 -7.83 -15.54
N ARG A 453 -31.28 -9.06 -15.06
CA ARG A 453 -31.68 -10.17 -15.94
C ARG A 453 -33.09 -9.86 -16.48
N LYS A 454 -33.44 -10.42 -17.63
CA LYS A 454 -34.81 -10.30 -18.15
C LYS A 454 -35.77 -10.93 -17.13
N THR A 455 -36.54 -10.11 -16.44
CA THR A 455 -37.65 -10.48 -15.58
C THR A 455 -38.96 -10.02 -16.21
N ASP A 456 -40.08 -10.57 -15.76
CA ASP A 456 -41.41 -10.14 -16.21
C ASP A 456 -41.65 -8.67 -15.84
N SER A 457 -42.32 -7.92 -16.73
CA SER A 457 -42.41 -6.46 -16.66
C SER A 457 -43.09 -5.88 -15.41
N ASP A 458 -43.81 -6.70 -14.64
CA ASP A 458 -44.49 -6.33 -13.39
C ASP A 458 -43.79 -6.82 -12.12
N THR A 459 -42.66 -7.55 -12.25
CA THR A 459 -41.91 -8.04 -11.08
C THR A 459 -40.94 -7.00 -10.56
N ASP A 460 -40.89 -6.88 -9.24
CA ASP A 460 -39.99 -5.96 -8.59
C ASP A 460 -38.53 -6.37 -8.73
N LEU A 461 -37.67 -5.44 -9.15
CA LEU A 461 -36.23 -5.64 -9.08
C LEU A 461 -35.80 -5.76 -7.61
N ASP A 462 -35.34 -6.95 -7.25
CA ASP A 462 -34.74 -7.28 -5.98
C ASP A 462 -33.27 -7.64 -6.23
N ILE A 463 -32.48 -7.81 -5.17
CA ILE A 463 -31.07 -8.23 -5.20
C ILE A 463 -30.88 -9.52 -6.01
N GLN A 464 -31.91 -10.36 -6.10
CA GLN A 464 -31.90 -11.61 -6.88
C GLN A 464 -32.03 -11.39 -8.40
N HIS A 465 -32.51 -10.23 -8.84
CA HIS A 465 -32.83 -9.92 -10.24
C HIS A 465 -31.68 -9.26 -11.02
N PHE A 466 -30.49 -9.12 -10.43
CA PHE A 466 -29.32 -8.47 -11.04
C PHE A 466 -28.78 -9.25 -12.25
N GLY A 467 -28.58 -8.55 -13.37
CA GLY A 467 -28.02 -9.09 -14.61
C GLY A 467 -26.51 -9.13 -14.53
N GLY A 468 -26.05 -10.17 -13.87
CA GLY A 468 -24.65 -10.51 -13.63
C GLY A 468 -24.62 -11.75 -12.74
N SER A 469 -23.45 -12.19 -12.29
CA SER A 469 -23.40 -13.18 -11.23
C SER A 469 -23.77 -12.55 -9.88
N ALA A 470 -24.09 -13.39 -8.89
CA ALA A 470 -24.30 -12.99 -7.50
C ALA A 470 -23.16 -12.13 -6.93
N ARG A 471 -21.94 -12.22 -7.49
CA ARG A 471 -20.75 -11.50 -7.04
C ARG A 471 -20.89 -9.98 -7.12
N VAL A 472 -21.57 -9.46 -8.15
CA VAL A 472 -21.80 -8.02 -8.30
C VAL A 472 -22.48 -7.43 -7.05
N THR A 473 -23.49 -8.14 -6.55
CA THR A 473 -24.24 -7.71 -5.36
C THR A 473 -23.46 -7.90 -4.06
N GLN A 474 -22.55 -8.87 -4.01
CA GLN A 474 -21.71 -9.15 -2.84
C GLN A 474 -20.63 -8.08 -2.66
N GLU A 475 -19.93 -7.73 -3.74
CA GLU A 475 -18.81 -6.77 -3.73
C GLU A 475 -19.26 -5.30 -3.57
N ALA A 476 -20.49 -4.98 -3.99
CA ALA A 476 -21.04 -3.63 -3.88
C ALA A 476 -21.33 -3.24 -2.43
N ASP A 477 -20.97 -2.03 -2.02
CA ASP A 477 -21.33 -1.47 -0.71
C ASP A 477 -22.74 -0.87 -0.73
N THR A 478 -23.10 -0.23 -1.85
CA THR A 478 -24.42 0.39 -2.08
C THR A 478 -25.03 -0.13 -3.38
N ILE A 479 -26.33 -0.41 -3.36
CA ILE A 479 -27.07 -0.86 -4.54
C ILE A 479 -28.32 0.00 -4.70
N PHE A 480 -28.37 0.74 -5.80
CA PHE A 480 -29.53 1.47 -6.26
C PHE A 480 -30.27 0.70 -7.35
N ALA A 481 -31.60 0.67 -7.27
CA ALA A 481 -32.45 0.17 -8.34
C ALA A 481 -33.47 1.24 -8.74
N ILE A 482 -33.57 1.53 -10.03
CA ILE A 482 -34.65 2.38 -10.57
C ILE A 482 -35.80 1.45 -10.95
N GLN A 483 -36.95 1.61 -10.27
CA GLN A 483 -38.19 0.92 -10.58
C GLN A 483 -39.12 1.82 -11.40
N ARG A 484 -39.99 1.21 -12.20
CA ARG A 484 -41.03 1.92 -12.96
C ARG A 484 -42.38 1.33 -12.60
N ARG A 485 -43.29 2.17 -12.11
CA ARG A 485 -44.65 1.80 -11.74
C ARG A 485 -45.67 2.50 -12.61
N ARG A 486 -46.80 1.84 -12.85
CA ARG A 486 -47.98 2.52 -13.39
C ARG A 486 -48.53 3.46 -12.33
N ASP A 487 -48.92 4.65 -12.74
CA ASP A 487 -49.62 5.58 -11.86
C ASP A 487 -51.00 5.01 -11.53
N GLU A 488 -51.37 5.02 -10.25
CA GLU A 488 -52.66 4.51 -9.76
C GLU A 488 -53.83 5.35 -10.28
N LYS A 489 -53.63 6.67 -10.43
CA LYS A 489 -54.67 7.62 -10.88
C LYS A 489 -54.78 7.67 -12.40
N ASP A 490 -53.67 7.45 -13.11
CA ASP A 490 -53.62 7.47 -14.57
C ASP A 490 -52.76 6.32 -15.10
N LYS A 491 -53.38 5.16 -15.37
CA LYS A 491 -52.69 3.95 -15.82
C LYS A 491 -51.91 4.10 -17.15
N ARG A 492 -52.09 5.21 -17.89
CA ARG A 492 -51.30 5.53 -19.09
C ARG A 492 -49.94 6.14 -18.73
N LYS A 493 -49.80 6.68 -17.53
CA LYS A 493 -48.57 7.28 -17.02
C LYS A 493 -47.78 6.29 -16.18
N TYR A 494 -46.48 6.53 -16.15
CA TYR A 494 -45.56 5.76 -15.35
C TYR A 494 -44.76 6.69 -14.45
N ARG A 495 -44.68 6.31 -13.18
CA ARG A 495 -43.84 6.94 -12.16
C ARG A 495 -42.57 6.11 -12.01
N LYS A 496 -41.48 6.77 -11.61
CA LYS A 496 -40.19 6.12 -11.39
C LYS A 496 -39.81 6.28 -9.93
N PHE A 497 -39.23 5.24 -9.35
CA PHE A 497 -38.84 5.25 -7.94
C PHE A 497 -37.40 4.76 -7.80
N LEU A 498 -36.66 5.35 -6.85
CA LEU A 498 -35.29 4.98 -6.52
C LEU A 498 -35.28 4.11 -5.27
N TYR A 499 -34.89 2.87 -5.43
CA TYR A 499 -34.79 1.89 -4.36
C TYR A 499 -33.34 1.81 -3.90
N ILE A 500 -33.15 1.67 -2.58
CA ILE A 500 -31.85 1.43 -1.95
C ILE A 500 -31.88 0.00 -1.42
N LEU A 501 -31.47 -0.95 -2.26
CA LEU A 501 -31.56 -2.39 -1.96
C LEU A 501 -30.44 -2.85 -1.01
N LYS A 502 -29.28 -2.20 -1.06
CA LYS A 502 -28.15 -2.46 -0.17
C LYS A 502 -27.48 -1.14 0.22
N ASN A 503 -27.09 -1.04 1.48
CA ASN A 503 -26.35 0.09 2.04
C ASN A 503 -25.53 -0.43 3.23
N ARG A 504 -24.26 -0.80 2.97
CA ARG A 504 -23.38 -1.43 3.97
C ARG A 504 -23.09 -0.51 5.15
N TYR A 505 -22.95 0.79 4.88
CA TYR A 505 -22.57 1.76 5.89
C TYR A 505 -23.76 2.31 6.67
N GLY A 506 -24.76 2.82 5.95
CA GLY A 506 -25.89 3.50 6.59
C GLY A 506 -26.99 2.56 7.09
N GLN A 507 -26.97 1.28 6.67
CA GLN A 507 -27.92 0.21 7.02
C GLN A 507 -29.41 0.48 6.75
N LYS A 508 -29.77 1.69 6.31
CA LYS A 508 -31.12 2.04 5.86
C LYS A 508 -31.31 1.60 4.42
N LYS A 509 -32.34 0.80 4.20
CA LYS A 509 -32.82 0.38 2.89
C LYS A 509 -34.13 1.09 2.54
N VAL A 510 -34.40 1.16 1.25
CA VAL A 510 -35.68 1.64 0.70
C VAL A 510 -36.12 0.65 -0.34
N GLU A 511 -37.05 -0.23 0.04
CA GLU A 511 -37.55 -1.35 -0.79
C GLU A 511 -39.03 -1.12 -1.17
N SER A 512 -39.53 0.12 -1.03
CA SER A 512 -40.89 0.52 -1.36
C SER A 512 -40.89 1.86 -2.11
N ASP A 513 -42.05 2.23 -2.67
CA ASP A 513 -42.26 3.42 -3.51
C ASP A 513 -42.24 4.76 -2.71
N ILE A 514 -41.20 4.95 -1.89
CA ILE A 514 -41.00 6.12 -1.02
C ILE A 514 -40.23 7.22 -1.76
N ILE A 515 -39.15 6.89 -2.47
CA ILE A 515 -38.33 7.91 -3.15
C ILE A 515 -38.75 7.97 -4.61
N GLU A 516 -39.57 8.96 -4.97
CA GLU A 516 -39.98 9.19 -6.35
C GLU A 516 -38.92 9.97 -7.13
N MET A 517 -38.62 9.51 -8.34
CA MET A 517 -37.74 10.19 -9.30
C MET A 517 -38.59 10.94 -10.34
N ILE A 518 -38.68 12.25 -10.19
CA ILE A 518 -39.39 13.12 -11.14
C ILE A 518 -38.41 13.57 -12.23
N PHE A 519 -38.62 13.10 -13.45
CA PHE A 519 -37.81 13.49 -14.61
C PHE A 519 -38.36 14.75 -15.28
N GLN A 520 -37.48 15.70 -15.58
CA GLN A 520 -37.79 16.92 -16.33
C GLN A 520 -37.27 16.81 -17.77
N PRO A 521 -38.14 16.54 -18.77
CA PRO A 521 -37.69 16.33 -20.15
C PRO A 521 -37.05 17.57 -20.79
N ALA A 522 -37.39 18.76 -20.32
CA ALA A 522 -36.86 20.02 -20.85
C ALA A 522 -35.38 20.24 -20.50
N THR A 523 -34.89 19.67 -19.40
CA THR A 523 -33.53 19.90 -18.87
C THR A 523 -32.76 18.60 -18.65
N TYR A 524 -33.38 17.45 -18.91
CA TYR A 524 -32.88 16.11 -18.60
C TYR A 524 -32.51 15.90 -17.13
N THR A 525 -33.06 16.71 -16.21
CA THR A 525 -32.76 16.60 -14.77
C THR A 525 -33.76 15.70 -14.05
N HIS A 526 -33.34 15.18 -12.90
CA HIS A 526 -34.16 14.42 -11.96
C HIS A 526 -34.27 15.17 -10.65
N CYS A 527 -35.46 15.14 -10.05
CA CYS A 527 -35.68 15.55 -8.67
C CYS A 527 -36.11 14.33 -7.86
N LEU A 528 -35.48 14.12 -6.71
CA LEU A 528 -35.88 13.07 -5.76
C LEU A 528 -36.85 13.65 -4.74
N VAL A 529 -38.03 13.04 -4.63
CA VAL A 529 -39.07 13.45 -3.69
C VAL A 529 -39.36 12.32 -2.71
N ASP A 530 -39.31 12.63 -1.42
CA ASP A 530 -39.67 11.70 -0.35
C ASP A 530 -41.20 11.69 -0.16
N ARG A 531 -41.81 10.54 -0.44
CA ARG A 531 -43.26 10.28 -0.35
C ARG A 531 -43.63 9.50 0.92
N SER A 532 -42.72 9.33 1.88
CA SER A 532 -42.98 8.58 3.12
C SER A 532 -44.20 9.10 3.91
N ALA A 533 -44.47 10.41 3.87
CA ALA A 533 -45.62 11.01 4.53
C ALA A 533 -46.97 10.69 3.85
N GLU A 534 -46.98 10.26 2.60
CA GLU A 534 -48.19 9.91 1.84
C GLU A 534 -48.60 8.44 2.05
N GLN A 535 -47.68 7.56 2.46
CA GLN A 535 -47.97 6.13 2.76
C GLN A 535 -48.51 5.90 4.18
N ASN A 536 -48.34 6.86 5.10
CA ASN A 536 -48.83 6.79 6.48
C ASN A 536 -50.24 7.37 6.67
N LYS A 537 -50.93 7.74 5.58
CA LYS A 537 -52.33 8.15 5.53
C LYS A 537 -53.11 7.13 4.71
#